data_AF-A0A936LUJ3-F1
#
_entry.id   AF-A0A936LUJ3-F1
#
_cell.length_a   1.000
_cell.length_b   1.000
_cell.length_c   1.000
_cell.angle_alpha   90.00
_cell.angle_beta   90.00
_cell.angle_gamma   90.00
#
_symmetry.space_group_name_H-M   'P 1'
#
loop_
_entity.id
_entity.type
_entity.pdbx_description
1 polymer ?
#
loop_
_entity_poly.entity_id
_entity_poly.type
_entity_poly.pdbx_seq_one_letter_code
_entity_poly.pdbx_strand_id
1 'polypeptide(L)'
;MRCYRPAQPGGRWRWVLYDMDLWAPPTIRSVERLCDGHFPSAPYLPQLLGHPELRPLLLARLSTLLATVFSEAQALPLADSLYRAHAVLLMSDHQRWKDAMEVPLPEETQAVIKEHITQRGEFLLRDLARYIGIRATEIRITAPSAHEGSMVLEGIVLTPGKHVLRTFEHVPLRWRAVPAEGMEFAGWKGIDATLPEVSVRAGTANQVQPLFRAEGRSGRNGLQQRLEDRLAVRVP
;
A
#
# COMPACT_ATOMS: atom_id res chain seq x y z
N MET A 1 18.45 15.07 6.72
CA MET A 1 17.45 14.32 7.52
C MET A 1 17.54 14.77 8.97
N ARG A 2 16.42 15.14 9.61
CA ARG A 2 16.38 15.49 11.04
C ARG A 2 15.87 14.30 11.83
N CYS A 3 16.29 14.19 13.08
CA CYS A 3 15.88 13.12 13.98
C CYS A 3 15.10 13.72 15.15
N TYR A 4 13.96 13.12 15.49
CA TYR A 4 13.16 13.49 16.65
C TYR A 4 12.91 12.25 17.50
N ARG A 5 12.98 12.40 18.82
CA ARG A 5 12.62 11.38 19.79
C ARG A 5 11.60 11.98 20.77
N PRO A 6 10.39 11.42 20.88
CA PRO A 6 9.44 11.84 21.90
C PRO A 6 10.03 11.70 23.31
N ALA A 7 9.86 12.73 24.14
CA ALA A 7 10.34 12.77 25.53
C ALA A 7 9.38 12.01 26.47
N GLN A 8 9.14 10.73 26.16
CA GLN A 8 8.30 9.84 26.96
C GLN A 8 8.99 8.49 27.17
N PRO A 9 8.68 7.73 28.24
CA PRO A 9 9.18 6.38 28.43
C PRO A 9 8.93 5.52 27.18
N GLY A 10 9.96 4.81 26.71
CA GLY A 10 9.89 4.01 25.48
C GLY A 10 9.95 4.82 24.17
N GLY A 11 10.21 6.14 24.22
CA GLY A 11 10.37 6.98 23.03
C GLY A 11 11.47 6.48 22.10
N ARG A 12 11.12 6.24 20.83
CA ARG A 12 12.04 5.79 19.77
C ARG A 12 12.39 6.96 18.84
N TRP A 13 13.60 6.94 18.29
CA TRP A 13 14.02 7.88 17.27
C TRP A 13 13.16 7.73 16.01
N ARG A 14 12.81 8.88 15.42
CA ARG A 14 12.05 9.00 14.18
C ARG A 14 12.77 9.96 13.25
N TRP A 15 12.68 9.69 11.96
CA TRP A 15 13.18 10.59 10.95
C TRP A 15 12.10 11.59 10.57
N VAL A 16 12.52 12.84 10.38
CA VAL A 16 11.71 13.91 9.84
C VAL A 16 12.35 14.31 8.51
N LEU A 17 11.57 14.16 7.45
CA LEU A 17 11.91 14.63 6.12
C LEU A 17 11.66 16.14 6.05
N TYR A 18 12.56 16.86 5.40
CA TYR A 18 12.48 18.29 5.12
C TYR A 18 13.15 18.52 3.76
N ASP A 19 12.82 19.62 3.08
CA ASP A 19 13.45 20.00 1.82
C ASP A 19 13.24 18.93 0.72
N MET A 20 11.97 18.69 0.39
CA MET A 20 11.52 17.63 -0.53
C MET A 20 11.13 18.19 -1.91
N ASP A 21 11.62 19.37 -2.25
CA ASP A 21 11.48 20.03 -3.55
C ASP A 21 12.42 19.43 -4.60
N LEU A 22 13.54 18.84 -4.17
CA LEU A 22 14.43 18.08 -5.03
C LEU A 22 13.97 16.64 -5.20
N TRP A 23 13.84 16.24 -6.46
CA TRP A 23 13.43 14.91 -6.90
C TRP A 23 14.22 14.52 -8.14
N ALA A 24 14.09 13.26 -8.54
CA ALA A 24 14.86 12.72 -9.65
C ALA A 24 13.95 12.09 -10.71
N PRO A 25 14.40 12.00 -11.97
CA PRO A 25 13.63 11.35 -13.03
C PRO A 25 13.20 9.94 -12.64
N PRO A 26 12.06 9.44 -13.13
CA PRO A 26 11.53 8.14 -12.73
C PRO A 26 12.50 6.99 -12.96
N THR A 27 13.32 7.09 -14.01
CA THR A 27 14.28 6.08 -14.46
C THR A 27 15.57 6.02 -13.64
N ILE A 28 15.80 6.96 -12.71
CA ILE A 28 17.04 6.98 -11.95
C ILE A 28 17.15 5.73 -11.07
N ARG A 29 18.31 5.08 -11.11
CA ARG A 29 18.69 3.94 -10.27
C ARG A 29 19.02 4.39 -8.85
N SER A 30 18.00 4.89 -8.15
CA SER A 30 18.18 5.51 -6.84
C SER A 30 18.62 4.51 -5.79
N VAL A 31 18.24 3.24 -5.89
CA VAL A 31 18.59 2.21 -4.90
C VAL A 31 20.09 2.04 -4.88
N GLU A 32 20.67 1.80 -6.05
CA GLU A 32 22.10 1.68 -6.27
C GLU A 32 22.83 2.97 -5.86
N ARG A 33 22.36 4.13 -6.35
CA ARG A 33 22.97 5.42 -5.98
C ARG A 33 22.98 5.67 -4.46
N LEU A 34 21.91 5.30 -3.76
CA LEU A 34 21.79 5.49 -2.31
C LEU A 34 22.61 4.45 -1.53
N CYS A 35 22.87 3.28 -2.10
CA CYS A 35 23.60 2.21 -1.43
C CYS A 35 25.11 2.21 -1.71
N ASP A 36 25.53 2.65 -2.89
CA ASP A 36 26.92 2.63 -3.36
C ASP A 36 27.68 3.93 -3.06
N GLY A 37 27.00 4.95 -2.53
CA GLY A 37 27.59 6.27 -2.27
C GLY A 37 28.68 6.23 -1.19
N HIS A 38 29.86 6.78 -1.51
CA HIS A 38 30.99 6.96 -0.57
C HIS A 38 30.60 7.78 0.68
N PHE A 39 29.57 8.62 0.56
CA PHE A 39 28.80 9.17 1.67
C PHE A 39 27.33 8.84 1.44
N PRO A 40 26.73 7.92 2.22
CA PRO A 40 25.37 7.51 1.95
C PRO A 40 24.43 8.65 2.34
N SER A 41 23.76 9.22 1.34
CA SER A 41 22.62 10.13 1.54
C SER A 41 21.43 9.43 2.22
N ALA A 42 21.45 8.08 2.26
CA ALA A 42 20.58 7.24 3.06
C ALA A 42 21.42 6.22 3.88
N PRO A 43 22.05 6.63 4.99
CA PRO A 43 23.07 5.84 5.71
C PRO A 43 22.57 4.53 6.30
N TYR A 44 21.27 4.30 6.33
CA TYR A 44 20.64 3.12 6.90
C TYR A 44 19.98 2.21 5.84
N LEU A 45 19.87 2.66 4.59
CA LEU A 45 19.18 1.89 3.56
C LEU A 45 19.94 0.58 3.24
N PRO A 46 21.27 0.56 3.06
CA PRO A 46 22.01 -0.69 2.85
C PRO A 46 21.84 -1.68 4.00
N GLN A 47 21.85 -1.21 5.24
CA GLN A 47 21.71 -2.05 6.43
C GLN A 47 20.29 -2.62 6.53
N LEU A 48 19.26 -1.81 6.25
CA LEU A 48 17.88 -2.27 6.21
C LEU A 48 17.67 -3.32 5.12
N LEU A 49 18.24 -3.11 3.93
CA LEU A 49 18.17 -4.06 2.82
C LEU A 49 19.02 -5.32 3.06
N GLY A 50 20.09 -5.23 3.85
CA GLY A 50 20.91 -6.39 4.24
C GLY A 50 20.33 -7.20 5.40
N HIS A 51 19.43 -6.63 6.20
CA HIS A 51 18.97 -7.24 7.44
C HIS A 51 17.89 -8.31 7.19
N PRO A 52 18.04 -9.55 7.72
CA PRO A 52 17.13 -10.66 7.43
C PRO A 52 15.68 -10.40 7.86
N GLU A 53 15.49 -9.71 8.99
CA GLU A 53 14.15 -9.41 9.52
C GLU A 53 13.57 -8.06 9.06
N LEU A 54 14.40 -7.05 8.82
CA LEU A 54 13.90 -5.70 8.47
C LEU A 54 13.71 -5.52 6.98
N ARG A 55 14.53 -6.18 6.14
CA ARG A 55 14.34 -6.21 4.69
C ARG A 55 12.91 -6.59 4.31
N PRO A 56 12.35 -7.74 4.72
CA PRO A 56 10.99 -8.11 4.32
C PRO A 56 9.94 -7.09 4.78
N LEU A 57 10.10 -6.49 5.97
CA LEU A 57 9.17 -5.47 6.46
C LEU A 57 9.22 -4.18 5.61
N LEU A 58 10.42 -3.74 5.22
CA LEU A 58 10.60 -2.59 4.35
C LEU A 58 9.98 -2.85 2.97
N LEU A 59 10.27 -4.01 2.38
CA LEU A 59 9.75 -4.40 1.06
C LEU A 59 8.23 -4.52 1.07
N ALA A 60 7.66 -5.18 2.08
CA ALA A 60 6.22 -5.29 2.27
C ALA A 60 5.57 -3.91 2.36
N ARG A 61 6.08 -3.03 3.23
CA ARG A 61 5.54 -1.68 3.42
C ARG A 61 5.65 -0.83 2.16
N LEU A 62 6.78 -0.90 1.45
CA LEU A 62 6.97 -0.14 0.21
C LEU A 62 6.01 -0.60 -0.89
N SER A 63 5.89 -1.92 -1.10
CA SER A 63 4.95 -2.48 -2.07
C SER A 63 3.51 -2.08 -1.77
N THR A 64 3.11 -2.10 -0.50
CA THR A 64 1.79 -1.60 -0.08
C THR A 64 1.62 -0.11 -0.37
N LEU A 65 2.61 0.73 -0.05
CA LEU A 65 2.53 2.18 -0.32
C LEU A 65 2.39 2.47 -1.82
N LEU A 66 3.14 1.76 -2.66
CA LEU A 66 3.06 1.90 -4.12
C LEU A 66 1.71 1.44 -4.69
N ALA A 67 1.13 0.39 -4.13
CA ALA A 67 -0.19 -0.11 -4.54
C ALA A 67 -1.36 0.73 -3.99
N THR A 68 -1.11 1.64 -3.04
CA THR A 68 -2.17 2.40 -2.34
C THR A 68 -1.92 3.90 -2.44
N VAL A 69 -1.21 4.47 -1.45
CA VAL A 69 -0.98 5.90 -1.29
C VAL A 69 -0.30 6.54 -2.49
N PHE A 70 0.65 5.84 -3.11
CA PHE A 70 1.39 6.31 -4.28
C PHE A 70 0.89 5.69 -5.59
N SER A 71 -0.27 5.04 -5.58
CA SER A 71 -0.88 4.53 -6.82
C SER A 71 -1.31 5.69 -7.71
N GLU A 72 -1.29 5.48 -9.02
CA GLU A 72 -1.74 6.47 -10.00
C GLU A 72 -3.16 6.99 -9.70
N ALA A 73 -4.04 6.09 -9.29
CA ALA A 73 -5.43 6.40 -8.95
C ALA A 73 -5.57 7.37 -7.77
N GLN A 74 -4.57 7.45 -6.88
CA GLN A 74 -4.55 8.37 -5.74
C GLN A 74 -3.70 9.61 -6.02
N ALA A 75 -2.51 9.42 -6.58
CA ALA A 75 -1.51 10.47 -6.74
C ALA A 75 -1.82 11.43 -7.91
N LEU A 76 -2.36 10.94 -9.04
CA LEU A 76 -2.68 11.82 -10.17
C LEU A 76 -3.78 12.84 -9.85
N PRO A 77 -4.93 12.47 -9.24
CA PRO A 77 -5.94 13.44 -8.85
C PRO A 77 -5.43 14.48 -7.84
N LEU A 78 -4.53 14.07 -6.94
CA LEU A 78 -3.89 14.98 -5.99
C LEU A 78 -3.00 16.00 -6.72
N ALA A 79 -2.14 15.54 -7.64
CA ALA A 79 -1.30 16.43 -8.45
C ALA A 79 -2.15 17.41 -9.28
N ASP A 80 -3.22 16.93 -9.91
CA ASP A 80 -4.14 17.78 -10.69
C ASP A 80 -4.91 18.78 -9.80
N SER A 81 -5.25 18.39 -8.56
CA SER A 81 -5.87 19.30 -7.58
C SER A 81 -4.93 20.42 -7.16
N LEU A 82 -3.70 20.07 -6.79
CA LEU A 82 -2.67 21.05 -6.38
C LEU A 82 -2.33 22.01 -7.52
N TYR A 83 -2.17 21.49 -8.75
CA TYR A 83 -1.92 22.33 -9.91
C TYR A 83 -3.05 23.34 -10.12
N ARG A 84 -4.31 22.88 -10.17
CA ARG A 84 -5.46 23.76 -10.39
C ARG A 84 -5.60 24.82 -9.30
N ALA A 85 -5.33 24.48 -8.05
CA ALA A 85 -5.40 25.42 -6.93
C ALA A 85 -4.37 26.55 -7.03
N HIS A 86 -3.25 26.33 -7.74
CA HIS A 86 -2.11 27.25 -7.77
C HIS A 86 -1.74 27.75 -9.18
N ALA A 87 -2.44 27.31 -10.24
CA ALA A 87 -2.07 27.59 -11.64
C ALA A 87 -1.86 29.08 -11.94
N VAL A 88 -2.73 29.96 -11.43
CA VAL A 88 -2.60 31.42 -11.63
C VAL A 88 -1.32 31.96 -10.99
N LEU A 89 -0.97 31.49 -9.78
CA LEU A 89 0.24 31.93 -9.09
C LEU A 89 1.50 31.39 -9.77
N LEU A 90 1.48 30.13 -10.20
CA LEU A 90 2.59 29.51 -10.93
C LEU A 90 2.87 30.25 -12.24
N MET A 91 1.82 30.65 -12.97
CA MET A 91 1.97 31.42 -14.21
C MET A 91 2.50 32.83 -13.96
N SER A 92 2.06 33.49 -12.89
CA SER A 92 2.59 34.79 -12.47
C SER A 92 4.07 34.70 -12.12
N ASP A 93 4.48 33.66 -11.39
CA ASP A 93 5.88 33.43 -11.03
C ASP A 93 6.73 33.12 -12.26
N HIS A 94 6.25 32.25 -13.17
CA HIS A 94 6.90 32.01 -14.47
C HIS A 94 7.11 33.32 -15.24
N GLN A 95 6.07 34.14 -15.39
CA GLN A 95 6.16 35.41 -16.13
C GLN A 95 7.13 36.40 -15.48
N ARG A 96 7.28 36.36 -14.15
CA ARG A 96 8.23 37.21 -13.42
C ARG A 96 9.68 36.80 -13.64
N TRP A 97 9.97 35.50 -13.68
CA TRP A 97 11.33 34.99 -13.61
C TRP A 97 11.89 34.46 -14.94
N LYS A 98 11.05 34.23 -15.95
CA LYS A 98 11.46 33.63 -17.24
C LYS A 98 12.61 34.36 -17.95
N ASP A 99 12.76 35.67 -17.75
CA ASP A 99 13.82 36.47 -18.37
C ASP A 99 15.10 36.52 -17.52
N ALA A 100 15.03 36.07 -16.26
CA ALA A 100 16.15 36.09 -15.32
C ALA A 100 16.81 34.72 -15.14
N MET A 101 16.05 33.63 -15.33
CA MET A 101 16.54 32.26 -15.21
C MET A 101 15.66 31.29 -16.00
N GLU A 102 16.16 30.07 -16.21
CA GLU A 102 15.37 29.00 -16.78
C GLU A 102 14.21 28.65 -15.85
N VAL A 103 12.98 28.92 -16.30
CA VAL A 103 11.74 28.56 -15.61
C VAL A 103 10.82 27.89 -16.63
N PRO A 104 10.65 26.55 -16.55
CA PRO A 104 9.72 25.84 -17.42
C PRO A 104 8.31 26.39 -17.32
N LEU A 105 7.47 26.11 -18.32
CA LEU A 105 6.05 26.44 -18.19
C LEU A 105 5.44 25.58 -17.06
N PRO A 106 4.48 26.12 -16.29
CA PRO A 106 3.79 25.36 -15.25
C PRO A 106 3.19 24.05 -15.74
N GLU A 107 2.61 24.04 -16.96
CA GLU A 107 2.02 22.85 -17.58
C GLU A 107 3.07 21.78 -17.90
N GLU A 108 4.27 22.17 -18.33
CA GLU A 108 5.38 21.24 -18.57
C GLU A 108 5.82 20.59 -17.27
N THR A 109 5.95 21.38 -16.20
CA THR A 109 6.30 20.86 -14.88
C THR A 109 5.23 19.88 -14.35
N GLN A 110 3.95 20.20 -14.55
CA GLN A 110 2.86 19.29 -14.20
C GLN A 110 2.94 17.97 -14.99
N ALA A 111 3.25 18.03 -16.29
CA ALA A 111 3.41 16.84 -17.11
C ALA A 111 4.54 15.93 -16.60
N VAL A 112 5.70 16.49 -16.24
CA VAL A 112 6.82 15.71 -15.67
C VAL A 112 6.44 15.07 -14.33
N ILE A 113 5.69 15.77 -13.46
CA ILE A 113 5.20 15.20 -12.19
C ILE A 113 4.29 14.00 -12.46
N LYS A 114 3.37 14.12 -13.41
CA LYS A 114 2.45 13.04 -13.79
C LYS A 114 3.20 11.85 -14.39
N GLU A 115 4.17 12.10 -15.26
CA GLU A 115 5.04 11.07 -15.81
C GLU A 115 5.75 10.29 -14.69
N HIS A 116 6.30 10.98 -13.71
CA HIS A 116 6.96 10.34 -12.58
C HIS A 116 6.01 9.53 -11.71
N ILE A 117 4.81 10.03 -11.43
CA ILE A 117 3.78 9.28 -10.69
C ILE A 117 3.49 7.94 -11.39
N THR A 118 3.31 7.96 -12.72
CA THR A 118 3.00 6.76 -13.51
C THR A 118 4.19 5.79 -13.60
N GLN A 119 5.40 6.30 -13.76
CA GLN A 119 6.55 5.44 -14.05
C GLN A 119 7.32 4.98 -12.80
N ARG A 120 7.44 5.85 -11.79
CA ARG A 120 8.45 5.69 -10.74
C ARG A 120 8.28 4.41 -9.92
N GLY A 121 7.04 4.03 -9.61
CA GLY A 121 6.76 2.84 -8.82
C GLY A 121 7.32 1.57 -9.45
N GLU A 122 7.18 1.42 -10.77
CA GLU A 122 7.71 0.28 -11.51
C GLU A 122 9.24 0.28 -11.54
N PHE A 123 9.85 1.41 -11.88
CA PHE A 123 11.30 1.56 -11.91
C PHE A 123 11.92 1.24 -10.54
N LEU A 124 11.33 1.75 -9.45
CA LEU A 124 11.81 1.52 -8.09
C LEU A 124 11.71 0.04 -7.68
N LEU A 125 10.59 -0.63 -7.96
CA LEU A 125 10.43 -2.05 -7.65
C LEU A 125 11.41 -2.93 -8.44
N ARG A 126 11.59 -2.63 -9.72
CA ARG A 126 12.56 -3.34 -10.58
C ARG A 126 13.99 -3.17 -10.09
N ASP A 127 14.38 -1.95 -9.74
CA ASP A 127 15.74 -1.65 -9.29
C ASP A 127 16.00 -2.27 -7.91
N LEU A 128 15.00 -2.26 -7.01
CA LEU A 128 15.08 -3.01 -5.74
C LEU A 128 15.23 -4.52 -5.97
N ALA A 129 14.40 -5.10 -6.84
CA ALA A 129 14.42 -6.53 -7.16
C ALA A 129 15.80 -6.96 -7.67
N ARG A 130 16.38 -6.15 -8.57
CA ARG A 130 17.74 -6.34 -9.08
C ARG A 130 18.78 -6.25 -7.97
N TYR A 131 18.71 -5.21 -7.13
CA TYR A 131 19.69 -4.97 -6.08
C TYR A 131 19.71 -6.08 -5.03
N ILE A 132 18.54 -6.57 -4.61
CA ILE A 132 18.43 -7.63 -3.58
C ILE A 132 18.52 -9.05 -4.14
N GLY A 133 18.49 -9.22 -5.47
CA GLY A 133 18.51 -10.53 -6.12
C GLY A 133 17.23 -11.36 -5.93
N ILE A 134 16.06 -10.71 -5.80
CA ILE A 134 14.76 -11.38 -5.64
C ILE A 134 13.83 -10.94 -6.77
N ARG A 135 13.05 -11.88 -7.33
CA ARG A 135 12.09 -11.54 -8.40
C ARG A 135 10.93 -10.72 -7.86
N ALA A 136 10.49 -9.74 -8.66
CA ALA A 136 9.22 -9.09 -8.45
C ALA A 136 8.07 -10.00 -8.96
N THR A 137 6.93 -9.92 -8.30
CA THR A 137 5.72 -10.70 -8.63
C THR A 137 4.47 -9.86 -8.33
N GLU A 138 3.32 -10.33 -8.81
CA GLU A 138 2.04 -9.66 -8.62
C GLU A 138 1.05 -10.52 -7.85
N ILE A 139 0.22 -9.88 -7.03
CA ILE A 139 -0.94 -10.47 -6.36
C ILE A 139 -2.16 -9.64 -6.73
N ARG A 140 -3.21 -10.29 -7.23
CA ARG A 140 -4.51 -9.63 -7.45
C ARG A 140 -5.30 -9.61 -6.15
N ILE A 141 -5.85 -8.46 -5.78
CA ILE A 141 -6.59 -8.31 -4.53
C ILE A 141 -8.00 -7.85 -4.86
N THR A 142 -8.99 -8.45 -4.22
CA THR A 142 -10.36 -7.92 -4.21
C THR A 142 -10.68 -7.46 -2.80
N ALA A 143 -10.68 -6.16 -2.58
CA ALA A 143 -11.14 -5.56 -1.34
C ALA A 143 -12.69 -5.57 -1.31
N PRO A 144 -13.29 -5.88 -0.14
CA PRO A 144 -14.74 -5.99 0.02
C PRO A 144 -15.43 -4.63 -0.17
N SER A 145 -16.75 -4.66 -0.37
CA SER A 145 -17.56 -3.45 -0.24
C SER A 145 -17.62 -2.98 1.22
N ALA A 146 -17.86 -1.69 1.44
CA ALA A 146 -17.93 -1.11 2.78
C ALA A 146 -19.05 -1.72 3.65
N HIS A 147 -20.08 -2.29 3.04
CA HIS A 147 -21.18 -2.96 3.74
C HIS A 147 -20.81 -4.36 4.25
N GLU A 148 -19.79 -4.99 3.66
CA GLU A 148 -19.32 -6.32 4.09
C GLU A 148 -18.19 -6.19 5.11
N GLY A 149 -17.30 -5.23 4.91
CA GLY A 149 -16.17 -4.97 5.78
C GLY A 149 -15.09 -4.15 5.11
N SER A 150 -13.87 -4.25 5.63
CA SER A 150 -12.68 -3.63 5.06
C SER A 150 -11.50 -4.60 5.07
N MET A 151 -10.54 -4.30 4.20
CA MET A 151 -9.31 -5.05 4.07
C MET A 151 -8.13 -4.13 4.34
N VAL A 152 -7.24 -4.56 5.23
CA VAL A 152 -6.05 -3.81 5.62
C VAL A 152 -4.83 -4.59 5.15
N LEU A 153 -3.95 -3.94 4.41
CA LEU A 153 -2.68 -4.47 3.94
C LEU A 153 -1.55 -3.66 4.58
N GLU A 154 -0.67 -4.31 5.35
CA GLU A 154 0.43 -3.67 6.09
C GLU A 154 0.00 -2.40 6.87
N GLY A 155 -1.20 -2.42 7.45
CA GLY A 155 -1.76 -1.30 8.21
C GLY A 155 -2.40 -0.19 7.37
N ILE A 156 -2.53 -0.36 6.05
CA ILE A 156 -3.23 0.58 5.15
C ILE A 156 -4.57 -0.04 4.73
N VAL A 157 -5.67 0.69 4.94
CA VAL A 157 -7.00 0.28 4.50
C VAL A 157 -7.08 0.41 2.97
N LEU A 158 -7.47 -0.67 2.30
CA LEU A 158 -7.70 -0.65 0.86
C LEU A 158 -9.07 -0.06 0.54
N THR A 159 -9.15 0.74 -0.53
CA THR A 159 -10.45 1.14 -1.08
C THR A 159 -11.18 -0.09 -1.64
N PRO A 160 -12.52 -0.13 -1.62
CA PRO A 160 -13.27 -1.23 -2.20
C PRO A 160 -12.91 -1.49 -3.68
N GLY A 161 -12.94 -2.76 -4.10
CA GLY A 161 -12.72 -3.13 -5.50
C GLY A 161 -11.43 -3.90 -5.77
N LYS A 162 -10.98 -3.89 -7.03
CA LYS A 162 -9.84 -4.68 -7.50
C LYS A 162 -8.55 -3.87 -7.43
N HIS A 163 -7.50 -4.50 -6.92
CA HIS A 163 -6.15 -3.94 -6.85
C HIS A 163 -5.13 -4.92 -7.41
N VAL A 164 -4.01 -4.38 -7.88
CA VAL A 164 -2.81 -5.17 -8.25
C VAL A 164 -1.69 -4.74 -7.33
N LEU A 165 -1.19 -5.67 -6.54
CA LEU A 165 -0.03 -5.47 -5.68
C LEU A 165 1.20 -6.05 -6.35
N ARG A 166 2.10 -5.19 -6.82
CA ARG A 166 3.46 -5.57 -7.22
C ARG A 166 4.35 -5.65 -5.97
N THR A 167 4.95 -6.80 -5.74
CA THR A 167 5.76 -7.11 -4.56
C THR A 167 6.91 -8.04 -4.93
N PHE A 168 7.61 -8.62 -3.96
CA PHE A 168 8.77 -9.47 -4.15
C PHE A 168 8.46 -10.90 -3.68
N GLU A 169 8.96 -11.89 -4.39
CA GLU A 169 8.82 -13.29 -3.99
C GLU A 169 9.31 -13.53 -2.56
N HIS A 170 8.61 -14.43 -1.85
CA HIS A 170 8.91 -14.82 -0.47
C HIS A 170 8.79 -13.72 0.59
N VAL A 171 8.52 -12.46 0.22
CA VAL A 171 8.24 -11.39 1.19
C VAL A 171 6.87 -11.63 1.83
N PRO A 172 6.81 -11.81 3.17
CA PRO A 172 5.55 -11.93 3.88
C PRO A 172 4.86 -10.56 3.93
N LEU A 173 3.60 -10.54 3.54
CA LEU A 173 2.68 -9.41 3.65
C LEU A 173 1.66 -9.72 4.73
N ARG A 174 1.35 -8.77 5.60
CA ARG A 174 0.31 -8.86 6.62
C ARG A 174 -1.00 -8.32 6.08
N TRP A 175 -2.03 -9.15 6.19
CA TRP A 175 -3.37 -8.88 5.72
C TRP A 175 -4.31 -9.01 6.89
N ARG A 176 -5.29 -8.12 6.96
CA ARG A 176 -6.33 -8.18 7.98
C ARG A 176 -7.69 -7.88 7.38
N ALA A 177 -8.62 -8.80 7.57
CA ALA A 177 -10.03 -8.62 7.28
C ALA A 177 -10.72 -8.04 8.52
N VAL A 178 -11.47 -6.96 8.34
CA VAL A 178 -12.24 -6.32 9.43
C VAL A 178 -13.71 -6.33 9.00
N PRO A 179 -14.56 -7.17 9.61
CA PRO A 179 -15.99 -7.21 9.27
C PRO A 179 -16.69 -5.87 9.54
N ALA A 180 -17.70 -5.56 8.74
CA ALA A 180 -18.65 -4.50 9.05
C ALA A 180 -19.61 -4.92 10.17
N GLU A 181 -20.39 -3.98 10.70
CA GLU A 181 -21.42 -4.27 11.69
C GLU A 181 -22.43 -5.30 11.14
N GLY A 182 -22.75 -6.34 11.95
CA GLY A 182 -23.65 -7.44 11.58
C GLY A 182 -23.03 -8.48 10.64
N MET A 183 -21.73 -8.37 10.35
CA MET A 183 -20.97 -9.33 9.53
C MET A 183 -19.91 -10.04 10.37
N GLU A 184 -19.64 -11.30 10.05
CA GLU A 184 -18.52 -12.06 10.59
C GLU A 184 -17.56 -12.50 9.46
N PHE A 185 -16.28 -12.60 9.82
CA PHE A 185 -15.26 -13.13 8.93
C PHE A 185 -15.52 -14.62 8.65
N ALA A 186 -15.62 -14.98 7.37
CA ALA A 186 -15.99 -16.33 6.92
C ALA A 186 -14.81 -17.11 6.31
N GLY A 187 -13.64 -16.49 6.19
CA GLY A 187 -12.45 -17.09 5.58
C GLY A 187 -11.86 -16.23 4.48
N TRP A 188 -10.86 -16.78 3.80
CA TRP A 188 -10.22 -16.14 2.66
C TRP A 188 -10.44 -16.95 1.40
N LYS A 189 -10.60 -16.26 0.27
CA LYS A 189 -10.50 -16.84 -1.07
C LYS A 189 -9.09 -16.64 -1.58
N GLY A 190 -8.49 -17.74 -2.05
CA GLY A 190 -7.15 -17.78 -2.66
C GLY A 190 -6.00 -18.07 -1.70
N ILE A 191 -6.28 -18.14 -0.39
CA ILE A 191 -5.37 -18.63 0.64
C ILE A 191 -6.14 -19.52 1.62
N ASP A 192 -5.50 -20.59 2.10
CA ASP A 192 -6.06 -21.48 3.12
C ASP A 192 -5.74 -20.92 4.51
N ALA A 193 -6.60 -20.04 5.00
CA ALA A 193 -6.45 -19.45 6.33
C ALA A 193 -7.80 -19.18 6.98
N THR A 194 -7.87 -19.43 8.28
CA THR A 194 -9.09 -19.35 9.11
C THR A 194 -9.13 -18.13 10.01
N LEU A 195 -8.00 -17.46 10.20
CA LEU A 195 -7.90 -16.24 11.01
C LEU A 195 -8.12 -14.98 10.16
N PRO A 196 -8.73 -13.92 10.72
CA PRO A 196 -8.93 -12.66 10.02
C PRO A 196 -7.64 -11.89 9.81
N GLU A 197 -6.57 -12.17 10.57
CA GLU A 197 -5.23 -11.62 10.35
C GLU A 197 -4.27 -12.74 9.94
N VAL A 198 -3.58 -12.54 8.81
CA VAL A 198 -2.74 -13.56 8.18
C VAL A 198 -1.48 -12.95 7.59
N SER A 199 -0.42 -13.77 7.49
CA SER A 199 0.78 -13.43 6.74
C SER A 199 0.85 -14.28 5.48
N VAL A 200 0.80 -13.64 4.30
CA VAL A 200 0.84 -14.32 3.00
C VAL A 200 2.12 -13.94 2.30
N ARG A 201 2.84 -14.94 1.77
CA ARG A 201 4.02 -14.70 0.95
C ARG A 201 3.62 -14.55 -0.51
N ALA A 202 4.24 -13.60 -1.19
CA ALA A 202 4.06 -13.51 -2.63
C ALA A 202 4.57 -14.79 -3.32
N GLY A 203 3.80 -15.28 -4.29
CA GLY A 203 4.03 -16.55 -4.98
C GLY A 203 3.24 -17.74 -4.42
N THR A 204 2.70 -17.68 -3.19
CA THR A 204 1.80 -18.74 -2.68
C THR A 204 0.34 -18.54 -3.07
N ALA A 205 -0.03 -17.31 -3.45
CA ALA A 205 -1.36 -16.96 -3.93
C ALA A 205 -1.27 -15.91 -5.03
N ASN A 206 -2.01 -16.13 -6.11
CA ASN A 206 -2.10 -15.18 -7.22
C ASN A 206 -3.32 -14.24 -7.08
N GLN A 207 -4.25 -14.58 -6.17
CA GLN A 207 -5.42 -13.79 -5.85
C GLN A 207 -5.74 -13.91 -4.36
N VAL A 208 -6.14 -12.81 -3.71
CA VAL A 208 -6.57 -12.78 -2.31
C VAL A 208 -7.85 -11.95 -2.17
N GLN A 209 -8.84 -12.49 -1.47
CA GLN A 209 -10.09 -11.80 -1.13
C GLN A 209 -10.61 -12.28 0.23
N PRO A 210 -10.95 -11.38 1.17
CA PRO A 210 -11.64 -11.76 2.39
C PRO A 210 -13.11 -12.09 2.08
N LEU A 211 -13.64 -13.08 2.78
CA LEU A 211 -15.03 -13.48 2.72
C LEU A 211 -15.71 -13.11 4.03
N PHE A 212 -16.90 -12.53 3.93
CA PHE A 212 -17.74 -12.18 5.07
C PHE A 212 -19.12 -12.82 4.91
N ARG A 213 -19.80 -13.08 6.01
CA ARG A 213 -21.21 -13.52 6.03
C ARG A 213 -21.95 -12.82 7.16
N ALA A 214 -23.27 -12.75 7.06
CA ALA A 214 -24.09 -12.21 8.15
C ALA A 214 -23.87 -13.01 9.44
N GLU A 215 -23.72 -12.32 10.56
CA GLU A 215 -23.63 -12.95 11.88
C GLU A 215 -24.83 -13.90 12.14
N GLY A 216 -24.55 -15.04 12.76
CA GLY A 216 -25.59 -15.99 13.15
C GLY A 216 -26.05 -16.97 12.05
N ARG A 217 -25.47 -16.95 10.85
CA ARG A 217 -25.74 -17.94 9.77
C ARG A 217 -24.83 -19.19 9.81
N SER A 218 -24.28 -19.56 10.97
CA SER A 218 -23.54 -20.81 11.10
C SER A 218 -24.47 -22.02 11.02
N GLY A 219 -24.60 -22.61 9.82
CA GLY A 219 -24.65 -24.06 9.59
C GLY A 219 -25.53 -24.96 10.46
N ARG A 220 -26.65 -24.50 11.01
CA ARG A 220 -27.68 -25.40 11.56
C ARG A 220 -28.69 -25.71 10.47
N ASN A 221 -28.90 -27.01 10.22
CA ASN A 221 -30.04 -27.59 9.52
C ASN A 221 -31.36 -26.98 10.05
N GLY A 222 -31.76 -25.83 9.51
CA GLY A 222 -33.00 -25.13 9.88
C GLY A 222 -34.28 -25.85 9.47
N LEU A 223 -34.15 -26.98 8.76
CA LEU A 223 -35.26 -27.86 8.39
C LEU A 223 -35.53 -28.97 9.44
N GLN A 224 -34.55 -29.36 10.26
CA GLN A 224 -34.76 -30.40 11.28
C GLN A 224 -35.35 -29.82 12.57
N GLN A 225 -34.91 -28.62 12.97
CA GLN A 225 -35.36 -28.00 14.23
C GLN A 225 -36.82 -27.51 14.17
N ARG A 226 -37.35 -27.20 12.97
CA ARG A 226 -38.78 -26.84 12.79
C ARG A 226 -39.73 -28.03 12.68
N LEU A 227 -39.21 -29.25 12.47
CA LEU A 227 -40.03 -30.46 12.45
C LEU A 227 -40.17 -31.08 13.84
N GLU A 228 -39.13 -30.99 14.68
CA GLU A 228 -39.17 -31.50 16.06
C GLU A 228 -40.05 -30.63 16.98
N ASP A 229 -40.04 -29.31 16.82
CA ASP A 229 -40.91 -28.39 17.58
C ASP A 229 -42.40 -28.49 17.19
N ARG A 230 -42.71 -29.09 16.03
CA ARG A 230 -44.10 -29.33 15.59
C ARG A 230 -44.66 -30.69 16.01
N LEU A 231 -43.82 -31.63 16.46
CA LEU A 231 -44.24 -32.97 16.87
C LEU A 231 -44.29 -33.15 18.40
N ALA A 232 -43.79 -32.19 19.18
CA ALA A 232 -43.75 -32.27 20.64
C ALA A 232 -44.98 -31.69 21.38
N VAL A 233 -46.02 -31.23 20.66
CA VAL A 233 -47.28 -30.78 21.29
C VAL A 233 -48.28 -31.94 21.35
N ARG A 234 -48.11 -32.73 22.41
CA ARG A 234 -49.11 -33.42 23.26
C ARG A 234 -50.40 -33.97 22.65
N VAL A 235 -50.53 -35.29 22.73
CA VAL A 235 -51.71 -36.03 23.24
C VAL A 235 -51.21 -36.86 24.44
N PRO A 236 -51.99 -37.11 25.52
CA PRO A 236 -53.33 -36.64 25.89
C PRO A 236 -53.33 -35.58 27.01
#